data_AF-A0A4Q4DIN7-F1
#
_entry.id   AF-A0A4Q4DIN7-F1
#
_cell.length_a   1.000
_cell.length_b   1.000
_cell.length_c   1.000
_cell.angle_alpha   90.00
_cell.angle_beta   90.00
_cell.angle_gamma   90.00
#
_symmetry.space_group_name_H-M   'P 1'
#
loop_
_entity.id
_entity.type
_entity.pdbx_description
1 polymer ?
#
loop_
_entity_poly.entity_id
_entity_poly.type
_entity_poly.pdbx_seq_one_letter_code
_entity_poly.pdbx_strand_id
1 'polypeptide(L)'
;MLTAAVCAGVVLGVTGCGGEGDDGRKPGAQNGTKSDAKSGSAVKEKDRRSSGTGDTESSSGGRKGPSGVEKLSARDILAKSAEATTSARTMRVSTADSTTSSHDLTMDKAGNCAGTFTNEGFTNRVIRKGDKVWLKLEDSYWNDPVAKPILDKFPDAREKYLYGDVEDSFVLMMASAYCEFVGADGLAKPPGDGAKLTKGAVATAEGVKAVPVHIDSAEDGKSTVYVATEGRPYTVKVEGQKPKGAMLLSDFDKPFTVPSTPPVRDTLDAAEIEKLSMNAG
;
A
#
# COMPACT_ATOMS: atom_id res chain seq x y z
N MET A 1 31.89 -0.20 6.81
CA MET A 1 31.78 0.50 8.10
C MET A 1 31.00 1.79 7.89
N LEU A 2 29.70 1.77 8.19
CA LEU A 2 28.92 2.96 8.46
C LEU A 2 27.93 2.60 9.57
N THR A 3 28.20 3.14 10.75
CA THR A 3 27.44 2.95 11.99
C THR A 3 26.21 3.84 11.92
N ALA A 4 25.00 3.27 11.91
CA ALA A 4 23.77 4.02 12.09
C ALA A 4 23.32 3.90 13.54
N ALA A 5 23.47 5.00 14.27
CA ALA A 5 23.08 5.15 15.66
C ALA A 5 21.55 5.20 15.79
N VAL A 6 21.02 4.38 16.69
CA VAL A 6 19.65 4.43 17.20
C VAL A 6 19.54 5.63 18.13
N CYS A 7 18.68 6.60 17.79
CA CYS A 7 18.25 7.64 18.73
C CYS A 7 16.90 7.25 19.32
N ALA A 8 16.93 6.82 20.59
CA ALA A 8 15.76 6.73 21.45
C ALA A 8 15.38 8.11 21.99
N GLY A 9 14.08 8.36 22.19
CA GLY A 9 13.59 9.41 23.07
C GLY A 9 12.35 10.15 22.57
N VAL A 10 11.16 9.55 22.70
CA VAL A 10 9.92 10.32 22.80
C VAL A 10 9.46 10.26 24.25
N VAL A 11 9.62 11.37 24.95
CA VAL A 11 9.09 11.60 26.29
C VAL A 11 7.61 11.93 26.16
N LEU A 12 6.76 11.10 26.74
CA LEU A 12 5.33 11.36 26.92
C LEU A 12 5.16 12.45 28.00
N GLY A 13 4.68 13.62 27.58
CA GLY A 13 4.24 14.69 28.48
C GLY A 13 2.71 14.72 28.55
N VAL A 14 2.14 14.15 29.61
CA VAL A 14 0.72 14.28 29.97
C VAL A 14 0.63 15.32 31.09
N THR A 15 -0.03 16.44 30.84
CA THR A 15 -0.54 17.33 31.89
C THR A 15 -1.87 17.92 31.46
N GLY A 16 -2.93 17.54 32.18
CA GLY A 16 -4.24 18.18 32.14
C GLY A 16 -4.43 19.23 33.25
N CYS A 17 -5.67 19.74 33.33
CA CYS A 17 -6.26 20.79 34.20
C CYS A 17 -6.06 22.23 33.70
N GLY A 18 -7.06 23.13 33.60
CA GLY A 18 -8.50 23.15 33.95
C GLY A 18 -9.02 24.61 34.02
N GLY A 19 -10.35 24.82 33.89
CA GLY A 19 -11.13 26.06 34.21
C GLY A 19 -11.05 27.20 33.18
N GLU A 20 -12.07 28.01 32.82
CA GLU A 20 -13.35 28.48 33.41
C GLU A 20 -14.09 29.25 32.25
N GLY A 21 -15.40 29.14 31.96
CA GLY A 21 -16.55 29.79 32.63
C GLY A 21 -17.44 30.61 31.65
N ASP A 22 -18.76 30.30 31.59
CA ASP A 22 -19.98 31.05 31.15
C ASP A 22 -20.02 31.83 29.80
N ASP A 23 -21.06 31.77 28.95
CA ASP A 23 -22.41 32.31 29.21
C ASP A 23 -23.49 31.65 28.33
N GLY A 24 -24.67 31.40 28.91
CA GLY A 24 -25.82 30.81 28.25
C GLY A 24 -26.77 31.79 27.55
N ARG A 25 -27.47 31.30 26.51
CA ARG A 25 -28.85 31.75 26.18
C ARG A 25 -29.62 30.78 25.28
N LYS A 26 -30.68 30.16 25.83
CA LYS A 26 -31.92 29.73 25.15
C LYS A 26 -33.03 30.68 25.66
N PRO A 27 -34.11 30.97 24.91
CA PRO A 27 -35.23 30.04 24.61
C PRO A 27 -35.77 30.24 23.17
N GLY A 28 -36.73 29.51 22.62
CA GLY A 28 -37.70 28.54 23.10
C GLY A 28 -38.56 28.10 21.91
N ALA A 29 -39.22 26.94 22.06
CA ALA A 29 -40.09 26.30 21.09
C ALA A 29 -41.46 26.99 20.97
N GLN A 30 -42.14 26.78 19.83
CA GLN A 30 -43.51 26.21 19.71
C GLN A 30 -43.90 26.21 18.20
N ASN A 31 -44.22 25.09 17.55
CA ASN A 31 -45.34 24.13 17.66
C ASN A 31 -46.54 24.52 16.76
N GLY A 32 -47.01 23.57 15.95
CA GLY A 32 -48.44 23.45 15.61
C GLY A 32 -48.88 23.40 14.15
N THR A 33 -49.24 22.17 13.70
CA THR A 33 -50.50 21.80 12.99
C THR A 33 -50.76 22.33 11.56
N LYS A 34 -51.43 21.66 10.61
CA LYS A 34 -52.35 20.51 10.53
C LYS A 34 -52.57 20.17 9.02
N SER A 35 -52.69 18.88 8.69
CA SER A 35 -53.82 18.27 7.91
C SER A 35 -54.13 18.76 6.47
N ASP A 36 -54.64 18.00 5.49
CA ASP A 36 -55.49 16.81 5.41
C ASP A 36 -55.36 16.13 4.02
N ALA A 37 -55.89 14.91 3.95
CA ALA A 37 -55.98 14.01 2.81
C ALA A 37 -56.97 14.42 1.69
N LYS A 38 -56.79 13.88 0.46
CA LYS A 38 -57.84 13.16 -0.30
C LYS A 38 -57.35 12.52 -1.61
N SER A 39 -57.74 11.24 -1.78
CA SER A 39 -58.41 10.62 -2.95
C SER A 39 -57.97 11.07 -4.36
N GLY A 40 -57.53 10.25 -5.32
CA GLY A 40 -57.89 8.86 -5.66
C GLY A 40 -58.36 8.84 -7.13
N SER A 41 -57.73 8.04 -8.00
CA SER A 41 -58.35 7.35 -9.15
C SER A 41 -57.32 6.68 -10.07
N ALA A 42 -57.73 5.53 -10.58
CA ALA A 42 -57.02 4.60 -11.43
C ALA A 42 -56.65 5.15 -12.82
N VAL A 43 -55.69 4.50 -13.51
CA VAL A 43 -55.84 3.86 -14.84
C VAL A 43 -54.54 3.14 -15.27
N LYS A 44 -54.69 1.84 -15.57
CA LYS A 44 -54.03 0.94 -16.56
C LYS A 44 -52.52 1.04 -16.86
N GLU A 45 -51.83 -0.03 -16.44
CA GLU A 45 -51.22 -1.09 -17.27
C GLU A 45 -50.46 -0.68 -18.55
N LYS A 46 -49.14 -0.87 -18.52
CA LYS A 46 -48.38 -1.33 -19.69
C LYS A 46 -47.13 -2.11 -19.28
N ASP A 47 -47.02 -3.28 -19.87
CA ASP A 47 -45.95 -4.27 -19.79
C ASP A 47 -44.53 -3.68 -19.74
N ARG A 48 -43.66 -4.31 -18.93
CA ARG A 48 -42.34 -4.76 -19.37
C ARG A 48 -41.69 -5.70 -18.35
N ARG A 49 -41.48 -6.93 -18.81
CA ARG A 49 -40.63 -7.97 -18.23
C ARG A 49 -39.28 -7.37 -17.81
N SER A 50 -38.95 -7.46 -16.51
CA SER A 50 -37.58 -7.36 -16.03
C SER A 50 -37.04 -8.79 -15.93
N SER A 51 -36.46 -9.28 -17.02
CA SER A 51 -35.59 -10.45 -16.99
C SER A 51 -34.22 -9.99 -16.52
N GLY A 52 -33.84 -10.42 -15.32
CA GLY A 52 -32.51 -10.22 -14.78
C GLY A 52 -31.45 -10.88 -15.65
N THR A 53 -30.48 -10.06 -16.04
CA THR A 53 -29.13 -10.43 -16.45
C THR A 53 -28.25 -9.76 -15.38
N GLY A 54 -27.53 -10.45 -14.50
CA GLY A 54 -26.72 -11.63 -14.77
C GLY A 54 -25.38 -11.20 -15.38
N ASP A 55 -24.74 -10.17 -14.82
CA ASP A 55 -23.44 -9.68 -15.26
C ASP A 55 -22.35 -10.69 -14.90
N THR A 56 -22.18 -11.65 -15.80
CA THR A 56 -20.99 -12.47 -15.92
C THR A 56 -19.94 -11.60 -16.62
N GLU A 57 -19.07 -10.94 -15.85
CA GLU A 57 -17.91 -10.25 -16.41
C GLU A 57 -16.87 -11.28 -16.85
N SER A 58 -17.04 -11.77 -18.07
CA SER A 58 -16.04 -12.53 -18.79
C SER A 58 -14.84 -11.65 -19.15
N SER A 59 -13.70 -12.02 -18.58
CA SER A 59 -12.36 -11.79 -19.10
C SER A 59 -12.30 -11.83 -20.63
N SER A 60 -12.26 -10.68 -21.28
CA SER A 60 -11.73 -10.52 -22.63
C SER A 60 -11.10 -9.13 -22.76
N GLY A 61 -9.94 -9.05 -23.41
CA GLY A 61 -9.12 -7.85 -23.58
C GLY A 61 -9.80 -6.78 -24.43
N GLY A 62 -10.86 -6.16 -23.91
CA GLY A 62 -11.45 -4.96 -24.47
C GLY A 62 -10.49 -3.78 -24.32
N ARG A 63 -10.22 -3.09 -25.43
CA ARG A 63 -9.44 -1.85 -25.43
C ARG A 63 -10.13 -0.86 -24.50
N LYS A 64 -9.53 -0.58 -23.35
CA LYS A 64 -10.09 0.37 -22.38
C LYS A 64 -10.17 1.75 -23.06
N GLY A 65 -11.27 2.46 -22.85
CA GLY A 65 -11.43 3.83 -23.36
C GLY A 65 -10.37 4.79 -22.80
N PRO A 66 -10.18 5.98 -23.38
CA PRO A 66 -9.22 6.95 -22.87
C PRO A 66 -9.57 7.38 -21.43
N SER A 67 -8.57 7.54 -20.58
CA SER A 67 -8.75 8.02 -19.20
C SER A 67 -8.93 9.54 -19.12
N GLY A 68 -8.49 10.27 -20.16
CA GLY A 68 -8.58 11.72 -20.27
C GLY A 68 -7.54 12.50 -19.46
N VAL A 69 -6.68 11.81 -18.70
CA VAL A 69 -5.66 12.45 -17.85
C VAL A 69 -4.58 13.16 -18.65
N GLU A 70 -4.33 12.77 -19.90
CA GLU A 70 -3.37 13.41 -20.79
C GLU A 70 -3.70 14.90 -21.07
N LYS A 71 -4.96 15.30 -20.89
CA LYS A 71 -5.45 16.68 -21.06
C LYS A 71 -5.25 17.55 -19.83
N LEU A 72 -4.88 16.96 -18.69
CA LEU A 72 -4.78 17.65 -17.42
C LEU A 72 -3.39 18.28 -17.21
N SER A 73 -3.29 19.08 -16.14
CA SER A 73 -2.02 19.60 -15.65
C SER A 73 -1.17 18.47 -15.02
N ALA A 74 0.15 18.67 -14.91
CA ALA A 74 1.04 17.69 -14.28
C ALA A 74 0.61 17.34 -12.84
N ARG A 75 0.15 18.35 -12.08
CA ARG A 75 -0.31 18.17 -10.70
C ARG A 75 -1.60 17.37 -10.63
N ASP A 76 -2.56 17.67 -11.50
CA ASP A 76 -3.85 16.96 -11.53
C ASP A 76 -3.70 15.52 -12.02
N ILE A 77 -2.74 15.25 -12.91
CA ILE A 77 -2.39 13.89 -13.32
C ILE A 77 -1.92 13.08 -12.11
N LEU A 78 -0.98 13.60 -11.33
CA LEU A 78 -0.47 12.91 -10.14
C LEU A 78 -1.58 12.70 -9.10
N ALA A 79 -2.39 13.73 -8.82
CA ALA A 79 -3.47 13.63 -7.86
C ALA A 79 -4.51 12.56 -8.24
N LYS A 80 -5.00 12.58 -9.49
CA LYS A 80 -5.93 11.55 -9.98
C LYS A 80 -5.30 10.17 -10.03
N SER A 81 -4.01 10.09 -10.33
CA SER A 81 -3.30 8.82 -10.38
C SER A 81 -3.13 8.21 -8.99
N ALA A 82 -2.77 9.02 -8.00
CA ALA A 82 -2.68 8.62 -6.61
C ALA A 82 -4.04 8.13 -6.09
N GLU A 83 -5.11 8.88 -6.35
CA GLU A 83 -6.48 8.48 -5.99
C GLU A 83 -6.88 7.15 -6.67
N ALA A 84 -6.61 7.02 -7.97
CA ALA A 84 -6.91 5.80 -8.71
C ALA A 84 -6.11 4.61 -8.19
N THR A 85 -4.80 4.74 -8.00
CA THR A 85 -3.93 3.65 -7.53
C THR A 85 -4.27 3.22 -6.11
N THR A 86 -4.43 4.15 -5.18
CA THR A 86 -4.81 3.84 -3.78
C THR A 86 -6.23 3.29 -3.65
N SER A 87 -7.10 3.59 -4.63
CA SER A 87 -8.45 3.04 -4.64
C SER A 87 -8.57 1.63 -5.21
N ALA A 88 -7.53 1.08 -5.85
CA ALA A 88 -7.52 -0.30 -6.35
C ALA A 88 -7.71 -1.31 -5.22
N ARG A 89 -8.49 -2.37 -5.45
CA ARG A 89 -8.74 -3.42 -4.45
C ARG A 89 -7.52 -4.28 -4.18
N THR A 90 -6.76 -4.52 -5.25
CA THR A 90 -5.55 -5.33 -5.29
C THR A 90 -4.57 -4.68 -6.24
N MET A 91 -3.28 -4.90 -6.03
CA MET A 91 -2.23 -4.54 -6.97
C MET A 91 -0.98 -5.38 -6.75
N ARG A 92 -0.14 -5.44 -7.77
CA ARG A 92 1.21 -5.99 -7.70
C ARG A 92 2.23 -4.87 -7.86
N VAL A 93 3.21 -4.83 -6.97
CA VAL A 93 4.36 -3.94 -7.01
C VAL A 93 5.60 -4.78 -7.30
N SER A 94 6.36 -4.42 -8.33
CA SER A 94 7.63 -5.06 -8.62
C SER A 94 8.72 -4.08 -8.99
N THR A 95 9.98 -4.51 -9.00
CA THR A 95 11.10 -3.74 -9.56
C THR A 95 11.39 -4.17 -10.99
N ALA A 96 11.66 -3.21 -11.88
CA ALA A 96 12.17 -3.51 -13.21
C ALA A 96 13.67 -3.85 -13.13
N ASP A 97 14.06 -5.04 -13.63
CA ASP A 97 15.43 -5.45 -13.96
C ASP A 97 16.54 -4.95 -13.02
N SER A 98 16.37 -5.20 -11.72
CA SER A 98 17.34 -4.85 -10.69
C SER A 98 18.04 -6.12 -10.18
N THR A 99 19.35 -6.21 -10.40
CA THR A 99 20.19 -7.32 -9.89
C THR A 99 20.54 -7.17 -8.42
N THR A 100 20.28 -6.01 -7.81
CA THR A 100 20.70 -5.67 -6.44
C THR A 100 19.56 -5.53 -5.45
N SER A 101 18.33 -5.32 -5.93
CA SER A 101 17.13 -5.18 -5.09
C SER A 101 15.91 -5.63 -5.88
N SER A 102 15.40 -6.82 -5.61
CA SER A 102 14.19 -7.34 -6.24
C SER A 102 13.01 -7.19 -5.30
N HIS A 103 11.94 -6.55 -5.76
CA HIS A 103 10.65 -6.60 -5.09
C HIS A 103 9.63 -7.19 -6.05
N ASP A 104 8.78 -8.06 -5.53
CA ASP A 104 7.64 -8.62 -6.24
C ASP A 104 6.58 -9.03 -5.20
N LEU A 105 5.64 -8.12 -4.97
CA LEU A 105 4.64 -8.24 -3.92
C LEU A 105 3.26 -7.99 -4.51
N THR A 106 2.31 -8.86 -4.18
CA THR A 106 0.88 -8.60 -4.42
C THR A 106 0.23 -8.26 -3.10
N MET A 107 -0.59 -7.21 -3.09
CA MET A 107 -1.25 -6.71 -1.89
C MET A 107 -2.70 -6.31 -2.16
N ASP A 108 -3.51 -6.32 -1.12
CA ASP A 108 -4.90 -5.86 -1.15
C ASP A 108 -5.21 -4.79 -0.10
N LYS A 109 -6.39 -4.18 -0.23
CA LYS A 109 -6.89 -3.16 0.70
C LYS A 109 -7.21 -3.66 2.10
N ALA A 110 -7.31 -4.96 2.32
CA ALA A 110 -7.53 -5.55 3.64
C ALA A 110 -6.21 -5.71 4.41
N GLY A 111 -5.08 -5.24 3.86
CA GLY A 111 -3.77 -5.37 4.47
C GLY A 111 -3.12 -6.72 4.23
N ASN A 112 -3.69 -7.56 3.36
CA ASN A 112 -3.02 -8.79 2.98
C ASN A 112 -1.95 -8.51 1.94
N CYS A 113 -0.83 -9.22 2.04
CA CYS A 113 0.29 -9.06 1.12
C CYS A 113 1.07 -10.36 1.04
N ALA A 114 1.59 -10.69 -0.14
CA ALA A 114 2.48 -11.82 -0.29
C ALA A 114 3.44 -11.64 -1.46
N GLY A 115 4.63 -12.24 -1.32
CA GLY A 115 5.62 -12.28 -2.38
C GLY A 115 7.03 -12.22 -1.80
N THR A 116 7.93 -11.57 -2.53
CA THR A 116 9.35 -11.48 -2.17
C THR A 116 9.85 -10.05 -2.16
N PHE A 117 10.81 -9.78 -1.29
CA PHE A 117 11.51 -8.50 -1.23
C PHE A 117 12.97 -8.74 -0.90
N THR A 118 13.85 -7.93 -1.50
CA THR A 118 15.26 -7.91 -1.15
C THR A 118 15.52 -6.90 -0.05
N ASN A 119 16.25 -7.32 0.98
CA ASN A 119 16.78 -6.45 2.03
C ASN A 119 18.22 -6.88 2.30
N GLU A 120 19.15 -5.91 2.32
CA GLU A 120 20.59 -6.16 2.54
C GLU A 120 21.22 -7.21 1.61
N GLY A 121 20.68 -7.36 0.39
CA GLY A 121 21.16 -8.34 -0.60
C GLY A 121 20.53 -9.73 -0.48
N PHE A 122 19.63 -9.95 0.49
CA PHE A 122 18.91 -11.20 0.72
C PHE A 122 17.46 -11.09 0.26
N THR A 123 17.00 -12.04 -0.53
CA THR A 123 15.64 -12.13 -1.04
C THR A 123 14.76 -12.95 -0.10
N ASN A 124 14.00 -12.25 0.71
CA ASN A 124 13.12 -12.82 1.71
C ASN A 124 11.71 -12.99 1.13
N ARG A 125 10.96 -13.94 1.67
CA ARG A 125 9.55 -14.16 1.32
C ARG A 125 8.66 -13.74 2.48
N VAL A 126 7.59 -13.02 2.17
CA VAL A 126 6.62 -12.54 3.15
C VAL A 126 5.22 -13.02 2.80
N ILE A 127 4.45 -13.35 3.83
CA ILE A 127 3.00 -13.46 3.80
C ILE A 127 2.49 -12.62 4.96
N ARG A 128 1.61 -11.65 4.68
CA ARG A 128 0.91 -10.84 5.67
C ARG A 128 -0.59 -11.08 5.56
N LYS A 129 -1.24 -11.24 6.71
CA LYS A 129 -2.70 -11.30 6.83
C LYS A 129 -3.13 -10.40 7.99
N GLY A 130 -3.61 -9.20 7.68
CA GLY A 130 -3.82 -8.16 8.70
C GLY A 130 -2.52 -7.88 9.45
N ASP A 131 -2.54 -8.05 10.76
CA ASP A 131 -1.39 -7.77 11.63
C ASP A 131 -0.43 -8.95 11.77
N LYS A 132 -0.79 -10.14 11.27
CA LYS A 132 0.06 -11.32 11.31
C LYS A 132 1.01 -11.37 10.11
N VAL A 133 2.28 -11.61 10.38
CA VAL A 133 3.32 -11.76 9.35
C VAL A 133 4.02 -13.10 9.48
N TRP A 134 4.26 -13.74 8.34
CA TRP A 134 5.15 -14.88 8.18
C TRP A 134 6.29 -14.44 7.27
N LEU A 135 7.50 -14.37 7.83
CA LEU A 135 8.72 -14.00 7.14
C LEU A 135 9.62 -15.23 7.00
N LYS A 136 9.96 -15.58 5.76
CA LYS A 136 10.98 -16.58 5.46
C LYS A 136 12.23 -15.88 4.96
N LEU A 137 13.29 -15.98 5.73
CA LEU A 137 14.60 -15.47 5.37
C LEU A 137 15.24 -16.36 4.29
N GLU A 138 16.02 -15.75 3.39
CA GLU A 138 16.82 -16.50 2.42
C GLU A 138 17.83 -17.40 3.13
N ASP A 139 18.13 -18.58 2.57
CA ASP A 139 19.08 -19.54 3.18
C ASP A 139 20.50 -18.97 3.34
N SER A 140 20.90 -18.03 2.49
CA SER A 140 22.20 -17.36 2.55
C SER A 140 22.30 -16.37 3.71
N TYR A 141 21.17 -15.80 4.19
CA TYR A 141 21.11 -14.88 5.34
C TYR A 141 21.66 -15.51 6.61
N TRP A 142 21.50 -16.82 6.78
CA TRP A 142 21.99 -17.57 7.94
C TRP A 142 23.52 -17.63 8.05
N ASN A 143 24.22 -17.33 6.96
CA ASN A 143 25.68 -17.24 6.92
C ASN A 143 26.19 -15.80 6.97
N ASP A 144 25.30 -14.81 7.08
CA ASP A 144 25.70 -13.42 7.22
C ASP A 144 26.55 -13.24 8.50
N PRO A 145 27.73 -12.61 8.43
CA PRO A 145 28.61 -12.47 9.59
C PRO A 145 28.00 -11.70 10.76
N VAL A 146 27.04 -10.80 10.50
CA VAL A 146 26.35 -10.00 11.52
C VAL A 146 25.20 -10.80 12.14
N ALA A 147 24.40 -11.50 11.32
CA ALA A 147 23.26 -12.27 11.81
C ALA A 147 23.65 -13.62 12.44
N LYS A 148 24.67 -14.29 11.90
CA LYS A 148 25.06 -15.66 12.27
C LYS A 148 25.27 -15.91 13.77
N PRO A 149 25.98 -15.06 14.55
CA PRO A 149 26.18 -15.29 15.99
C PRO A 149 24.88 -15.30 16.81
N ILE A 150 23.85 -14.59 16.33
CA ILE A 150 22.52 -14.56 16.94
C ILE A 150 21.72 -15.79 16.48
N LEU A 151 21.71 -16.04 15.17
CA LEU A 151 20.91 -17.11 14.56
C LEU A 151 21.40 -18.53 14.90
N ASP A 152 22.70 -18.71 15.18
CA ASP A 152 23.25 -20.00 15.63
C ASP A 152 22.64 -20.47 16.96
N LYS A 153 22.06 -19.55 17.76
CA LYS A 153 21.30 -19.88 18.97
C LYS A 153 19.92 -20.47 18.67
N PHE A 154 19.47 -20.36 17.41
CA PHE A 154 18.18 -20.79 16.90
C PHE A 154 18.33 -21.65 15.63
N PRO A 155 19.01 -22.80 15.68
CA PRO A 155 19.28 -23.62 14.50
C PRO A 155 18.00 -24.07 13.77
N ASP A 156 16.93 -24.29 14.52
CA ASP A 156 15.61 -24.66 13.99
C ASP A 156 14.95 -23.53 13.17
N ALA A 157 15.40 -22.29 13.33
CA ALA A 157 14.81 -21.14 12.64
C ALA A 157 15.15 -21.12 11.14
N ARG A 158 16.23 -21.79 10.74
CA ARG A 158 16.69 -21.81 9.35
C ARG A 158 15.66 -22.34 8.37
N GLU A 159 14.93 -23.38 8.76
CA GLU A 159 13.92 -24.02 7.91
C GLU A 159 12.51 -23.49 8.15
N LYS A 160 12.30 -22.73 9.22
CA LYS A 160 10.99 -22.20 9.61
C LYS A 160 10.74 -20.79 9.10
N TYR A 161 9.49 -20.35 9.19
CA TYR A 161 9.09 -18.96 9.06
C TYR A 161 9.18 -18.28 10.43
N LEU A 162 9.70 -17.06 10.47
CA LEU A 162 9.47 -16.16 11.58
C LEU A 162 8.02 -15.69 11.53
N TYR A 163 7.34 -15.72 12.66
CA TYR A 163 5.91 -15.47 12.76
C TYR A 163 5.59 -14.60 13.99
N GLY A 164 4.57 -13.77 13.88
CA GLY A 164 4.09 -12.93 14.97
C GLY A 164 3.21 -11.79 14.47
N ASP A 165 2.82 -10.93 15.41
CA ASP A 165 2.21 -9.63 15.11
C ASP A 165 3.26 -8.61 14.68
N VAL A 166 2.90 -7.71 13.78
CA VAL A 166 3.78 -6.60 13.36
C VAL A 166 4.21 -5.70 14.51
N GLU A 167 3.39 -5.56 15.56
CA GLU A 167 3.67 -4.68 16.70
C GLU A 167 4.63 -5.30 17.72
N ASP A 168 4.74 -6.64 17.74
CA ASP A 168 5.50 -7.38 18.75
C ASP A 168 6.94 -7.66 18.34
N SER A 169 7.27 -7.49 17.05
CA SER A 169 8.59 -7.81 16.49
C SER A 169 9.06 -6.75 15.51
N PHE A 170 10.27 -6.24 15.76
CA PHE A 170 10.91 -5.25 14.89
C PHE A 170 11.18 -5.81 13.48
N VAL A 171 11.63 -7.06 13.37
CA VAL A 171 11.89 -7.68 12.06
C VAL A 171 10.61 -7.85 11.25
N LEU A 172 9.50 -8.20 11.91
CA LEU A 172 8.19 -8.34 11.23
C LEU A 172 7.62 -6.98 10.84
N MET A 173 7.77 -5.95 11.67
CA MET A 173 7.40 -4.56 11.35
C MET A 173 8.16 -4.05 10.11
N MET A 174 9.47 -4.33 10.03
CA MET A 174 10.28 -3.95 8.88
C MET A 174 9.87 -4.72 7.61
N ALA A 175 9.57 -6.02 7.74
CA ALA A 175 9.07 -6.81 6.62
C ALA A 175 7.68 -6.34 6.14
N SER A 176 6.80 -5.92 7.06
CA SER A 176 5.47 -5.43 6.71
C SER A 176 5.48 -4.08 6.02
N ALA A 177 6.49 -3.23 6.26
CA ALA A 177 6.62 -1.94 5.58
C ALA A 177 6.68 -2.06 4.05
N TYR A 178 7.27 -3.16 3.52
CA TYR A 178 7.26 -3.44 2.08
C TYR A 178 5.86 -3.72 1.52
N CYS A 179 4.92 -4.15 2.37
CA CYS A 179 3.53 -4.38 2.02
C CYS A 179 2.66 -3.12 2.08
N GLU A 180 3.22 -1.97 2.49
CA GLU A 180 2.49 -0.70 2.67
C GLU A 180 2.98 0.41 1.71
N PHE A 181 3.91 0.06 0.82
CA PHE A 181 4.70 0.99 -0.01
C PHE A 181 3.89 1.90 -0.96
N VAL A 182 2.58 1.70 -1.09
CA VAL A 182 1.70 2.48 -1.99
C VAL A 182 0.85 3.51 -1.22
N GLY A 183 0.85 3.47 0.12
CA GLY A 183 0.01 4.29 1.00
C GLY A 183 0.57 5.68 1.37
N ALA A 184 0.23 6.13 2.58
CA ALA A 184 0.41 7.50 3.10
C ALA A 184 1.86 8.01 3.06
N ASP A 185 2.83 7.12 3.19
CA ASP A 185 4.27 7.43 3.16
C ASP A 185 4.96 6.99 1.86
N GLY A 186 4.20 6.48 0.89
CA GLY A 186 4.69 5.84 -0.33
C GLY A 186 4.44 6.60 -1.63
N LEU A 187 4.26 5.85 -2.72
CA LEU A 187 4.16 6.37 -4.10
C LEU A 187 2.98 7.31 -4.39
N ALA A 188 1.98 7.33 -3.51
CA ALA A 188 0.79 8.16 -3.63
C ALA A 188 0.93 9.51 -2.89
N LYS A 189 2.04 9.75 -2.18
CA LYS A 189 2.29 11.02 -1.51
C LYS A 189 2.38 12.14 -2.56
N PRO A 190 1.61 13.24 -2.42
CA PRO A 190 1.76 14.37 -3.31
C PRO A 190 3.19 14.92 -3.21
N PRO A 191 3.79 15.36 -4.32
CA PRO A 191 5.12 15.95 -4.28
C PRO A 191 5.10 17.18 -3.34
N GLY A 192 6.16 17.32 -2.54
CA GLY A 192 6.29 18.38 -1.55
C GLY A 192 6.16 19.78 -2.17
N ASP A 193 5.77 20.74 -1.33
CA ASP A 193 5.68 22.14 -1.74
C ASP A 193 7.04 22.63 -2.26
N GLY A 194 7.06 23.12 -3.50
CA GLY A 194 8.29 23.58 -4.18
C GLY A 194 8.84 22.62 -5.23
N ALA A 195 8.32 21.39 -5.36
CA ALA A 195 8.70 20.50 -6.45
C ALA A 195 8.28 21.04 -7.82
N LYS A 196 9.21 21.02 -8.80
CA LYS A 196 8.90 21.38 -10.18
C LYS A 196 8.29 20.19 -10.89
N LEU A 197 7.06 20.35 -11.39
CA LEU A 197 6.32 19.32 -12.10
C LEU A 197 6.26 19.63 -13.60
N THR A 198 6.65 18.67 -14.43
CA THR A 198 6.59 18.81 -15.89
C THR A 198 5.89 17.62 -16.51
N LYS A 199 4.82 17.86 -17.27
CA LYS A 199 4.13 16.82 -18.05
C LYS A 199 4.92 16.54 -19.32
N GLY A 200 5.23 15.27 -19.59
CA GLY A 200 5.83 14.84 -20.85
C GLY A 200 4.77 14.43 -21.89
N ALA A 201 5.24 14.05 -23.07
CA ALA A 201 4.38 13.50 -24.12
C ALA A 201 3.95 12.07 -23.77
N VAL A 202 2.77 11.66 -24.23
CA VAL A 202 2.29 10.28 -24.07
C VAL A 202 3.31 9.32 -24.70
N ALA A 203 3.66 8.28 -23.95
CA ALA A 203 4.63 7.26 -24.31
C ALA A 203 4.12 5.87 -23.91
N THR A 204 4.91 4.84 -24.19
CA THR A 204 4.66 3.48 -23.71
C THR A 204 5.61 3.17 -22.57
N ALA A 205 5.09 2.76 -21.42
CA ALA A 205 5.85 2.28 -20.27
C ALA A 205 5.39 0.85 -19.96
N GLU A 206 6.31 -0.12 -20.03
CA GLU A 206 6.02 -1.55 -19.79
C GLU A 206 4.82 -2.08 -20.59
N GLY A 207 4.72 -1.68 -21.86
CA GLY A 207 3.60 -2.06 -22.74
C GLY A 207 2.29 -1.31 -22.48
N VAL A 208 2.22 -0.41 -21.50
CA VAL A 208 1.05 0.43 -21.19
C VAL A 208 1.24 1.83 -21.77
N LYS A 209 0.24 2.37 -22.46
CA LYS A 209 0.24 3.80 -22.82
C LYS A 209 0.09 4.65 -21.58
N ALA A 210 1.05 5.54 -21.37
CA ALA A 210 1.13 6.37 -20.17
C ALA A 210 1.60 7.79 -20.50
N VAL A 211 1.15 8.75 -19.70
CA VAL A 211 1.70 10.11 -19.67
C VAL A 211 2.72 10.19 -18.53
N PRO A 212 3.99 10.52 -18.81
CA PRO A 212 4.99 10.73 -17.78
C PRO A 212 4.81 12.11 -17.14
N VAL A 213 4.95 12.17 -15.82
CA VAL A 213 5.09 13.39 -15.05
C VAL A 213 6.46 13.38 -14.39
N HIS A 214 7.32 14.31 -14.80
CA HIS A 214 8.64 14.51 -14.22
C HIS A 214 8.52 15.40 -12.98
N ILE A 215 9.17 14.97 -11.91
CA ILE A 215 9.23 15.62 -10.61
C ILE A 215 10.69 15.96 -10.35
N ASP A 216 10.98 17.22 -10.07
CA ASP A 216 12.29 17.70 -9.63
C ASP A 216 12.11 18.32 -8.25
N SER A 217 12.55 17.60 -7.22
CA SER A 217 12.48 17.98 -5.80
C SER A 217 13.88 18.17 -5.24
N ALA A 218 14.06 19.18 -4.39
CA ALA A 218 15.34 19.39 -3.70
C ALA A 218 15.64 18.26 -2.68
N GLU A 219 14.60 17.65 -2.12
CA GLU A 219 14.70 16.60 -1.08
C GLU A 219 14.91 15.20 -1.70
N ASP A 220 14.11 14.89 -2.71
CA ASP A 220 14.02 13.54 -3.30
C ASP A 220 14.78 13.41 -4.63
N GLY A 221 15.27 14.53 -5.16
CA GLY A 221 15.90 14.60 -6.47
C GLY A 221 14.89 14.45 -7.61
N LYS A 222 15.36 13.90 -8.72
CA LYS A 222 14.55 13.69 -9.92
C LYS A 222 13.86 12.34 -9.91
N SER A 223 12.57 12.34 -10.21
CA SER A 223 11.77 11.15 -10.45
C SER A 223 10.77 11.37 -11.58
N THR A 224 10.23 10.28 -12.12
CA THR A 224 9.18 10.28 -13.13
C THR A 224 8.12 9.27 -12.75
N VAL A 225 6.86 9.73 -12.75
CA VAL A 225 5.67 8.90 -12.55
C VAL A 225 4.98 8.73 -13.89
N TYR A 226 4.75 7.49 -14.30
CA TYR A 226 4.05 7.15 -15.54
C TYR A 226 2.60 6.78 -15.20
N VAL A 227 1.65 7.52 -15.78
CA VAL A 227 0.22 7.37 -15.49
C VAL A 227 -0.53 6.85 -16.71
N ALA A 228 -1.28 5.76 -16.55
CA ALA A 228 -2.03 5.13 -17.64
C ALA A 228 -3.03 6.10 -18.32
N THR A 229 -3.02 6.14 -19.65
CA THR A 229 -3.93 6.98 -20.44
C THR A 229 -5.17 6.23 -20.92
N GLU A 230 -5.28 4.93 -20.62
CA GLU A 230 -6.40 4.07 -21.01
C GLU A 230 -7.03 3.44 -19.75
N GLY A 231 -8.35 3.52 -19.61
CA GLY A 231 -9.08 3.02 -18.44
C GLY A 231 -8.95 3.90 -17.20
N ARG A 232 -8.75 3.27 -16.04
CA ARG A 232 -8.45 4.00 -14.80
C ARG A 232 -7.01 4.52 -14.86
N PRO A 233 -6.76 5.78 -14.46
CA PRO A 233 -5.45 6.40 -14.61
C PRO A 233 -4.48 5.95 -13.52
N TYR A 234 -4.12 4.67 -13.51
CA TYR A 234 -3.19 4.14 -12.52
C TYR A 234 -1.78 4.65 -12.75
N THR A 235 -1.04 4.84 -11.66
CA THR A 235 0.43 4.88 -11.69
C THR A 235 0.90 3.49 -12.09
N VAL A 236 1.59 3.35 -13.22
CA VAL A 236 2.06 2.04 -13.73
C VAL A 236 3.56 1.86 -13.60
N LYS A 237 4.30 2.96 -13.50
CA LYS A 237 5.75 2.95 -13.28
C LYS A 237 6.17 4.20 -12.52
N VAL A 238 7.10 4.05 -11.59
CA VAL A 238 7.80 5.15 -10.93
C VAL A 238 9.29 4.90 -11.06
N GLU A 239 10.01 5.87 -11.61
CA GLU A 239 11.45 5.80 -11.80
C GLU A 239 12.10 6.98 -11.10
N GLY A 240 13.19 6.76 -10.37
CA GLY A 240 13.83 7.85 -9.65
C GLY A 240 15.18 7.51 -9.04
N GLN A 241 15.69 8.48 -8.28
CA GLN A 241 16.91 8.31 -7.48
C GLN A 241 16.61 7.74 -6.08
N LYS A 242 15.38 7.94 -5.58
CA LYS A 242 14.88 7.45 -4.29
C LYS A 242 13.44 6.91 -4.46
N PRO A 243 13.24 5.58 -4.54
CA PRO A 243 14.28 4.57 -4.63
C PRO A 243 15.03 4.64 -5.98
N LYS A 244 16.28 4.20 -5.99
CA LYS A 244 17.08 4.12 -7.22
C LYS A 244 16.51 3.02 -8.11
N GLY A 245 16.20 3.36 -9.36
CA GLY A 245 15.69 2.42 -10.35
C GLY A 245 14.20 2.63 -10.63
N ALA A 246 13.55 1.60 -11.16
CA ALA A 246 12.14 1.65 -11.54
C ALA A 246 11.31 0.63 -10.77
N MET A 247 10.21 1.10 -10.20
CA MET A 247 9.14 0.28 -9.65
C MET A 247 7.98 0.26 -10.63
N LEU A 248 7.39 -0.91 -10.79
CA LEU A 248 6.29 -1.21 -11.67
C LEU A 248 5.07 -1.54 -10.82
N LEU A 249 3.92 -1.01 -11.20
CA LEU A 249 2.65 -1.29 -10.57
C LEU A 249 1.71 -1.87 -11.61
N SER A 250 1.15 -3.02 -11.30
CA SER A 250 0.39 -3.82 -12.25
C SER A 250 -0.70 -4.64 -11.55
N ASP A 251 -1.41 -5.47 -12.33
CA ASP A 251 -2.40 -6.42 -11.81
C ASP A 251 -3.52 -5.80 -10.94
N PHE A 252 -3.83 -4.52 -11.21
CA PHE A 252 -4.86 -3.78 -10.49
C PHE A 252 -6.23 -4.47 -10.56
N ASP A 253 -6.90 -4.53 -9.42
CA ASP A 253 -8.24 -5.11 -9.23
C ASP A 253 -8.38 -6.59 -9.66
N LYS A 254 -7.27 -7.29 -9.95
CA LYS A 254 -7.31 -8.73 -10.23
C LYS A 254 -7.59 -9.51 -8.94
N PRO A 255 -8.30 -10.65 -8.99
CA PRO A 255 -8.48 -11.50 -7.82
C PRO A 255 -7.14 -11.88 -7.21
N PHE A 256 -6.97 -11.59 -5.92
CA PHE A 256 -5.81 -12.01 -5.13
C PHE A 256 -6.29 -12.95 -4.03
N THR A 257 -5.74 -14.17 -4.04
CA THR A 257 -5.92 -15.11 -2.94
C THR A 257 -4.59 -15.17 -2.19
N VAL A 258 -4.62 -14.73 -0.94
CA VAL A 258 -3.44 -14.78 -0.08
C VAL A 258 -3.01 -16.24 0.07
N PRO A 259 -1.71 -16.56 -0.09
CA PRO A 259 -1.21 -17.91 0.11
C PRO A 259 -1.65 -18.51 1.44
N SER A 260 -1.76 -19.84 1.47
CA SER A 260 -1.92 -20.59 2.71
C SER A 260 -0.76 -20.28 3.65
N THR A 261 -1.05 -20.07 4.92
CA THR A 261 -0.02 -19.83 5.94
C THR A 261 0.70 -21.14 6.25
N PRO A 262 2.00 -21.10 6.58
CA PRO A 262 2.74 -22.26 7.07
C PRO A 262 2.05 -22.87 8.31
N PRO A 263 2.11 -24.19 8.52
CA PRO A 263 1.61 -24.80 9.74
C PRO A 263 2.47 -24.40 10.94
N VAL A 264 1.90 -24.42 12.14
CA VAL A 264 2.56 -23.94 13.38
C VAL A 264 3.94 -24.58 13.60
N ARG A 265 4.10 -25.86 13.30
CA ARG A 265 5.39 -26.57 13.43
C ARG A 265 6.51 -26.00 12.54
N ASP A 266 6.14 -25.33 11.45
CA ASP A 266 7.05 -24.72 10.48
C ASP A 266 7.20 -23.21 10.75
N THR A 267 6.79 -22.73 11.93
CA THR A 267 6.90 -21.33 12.38
C THR A 267 7.64 -21.22 13.71
N LEU A 268 8.27 -20.07 13.93
CA LEU A 268 8.85 -19.65 15.21
C LEU A 268 8.42 -18.22 15.54
N ASP A 269 8.24 -17.95 16.82
CA ASP A 269 7.90 -16.62 17.30
C ASP A 269 9.10 -15.66 17.11
N ALA A 270 8.89 -14.62 16.30
CA ALA A 270 9.93 -13.63 16.00
C ALA A 270 10.31 -12.78 17.22
N ALA A 271 9.33 -12.43 18.05
CA ALA A 271 9.54 -11.60 19.23
C ALA A 271 10.32 -12.36 20.32
N GLU A 272 10.12 -13.67 20.44
CA GLU A 272 10.91 -14.53 21.32
C GLU A 272 12.38 -14.57 20.90
N ILE A 273 12.65 -14.73 19.60
CA ILE A 273 14.02 -14.70 19.05
C ILE A 273 14.68 -13.34 19.31
N GLU A 274 13.97 -12.24 19.07
CA GLU A 274 14.48 -10.89 19.33
C GLU A 274 14.82 -10.68 20.82
N LYS A 275 13.92 -11.04 21.75
CA LYS A 275 14.16 -10.91 23.20
C LYS A 275 15.39 -11.69 23.65
N LEU A 276 15.54 -12.92 23.18
CA LEU A 276 16.67 -13.77 23.53
C LEU A 276 17.99 -13.25 22.93
N SER A 277 17.93 -12.60 21.76
CA SER A 277 19.11 -11.93 21.17
C SER A 277 19.59 -10.75 22.02
N MET A 278 18.67 -9.95 22.56
CA MET A 278 18.99 -8.77 23.39
C MET A 278 19.59 -9.13 24.74
N ASN A 279 19.20 -10.27 25.32
CA ASN A 279 19.69 -10.71 26.62
C ASN A 279 21.04 -11.43 26.58
N ALA A 280 21.57 -11.69 25.38
CA ALA A 280 22.75 -12.52 25.18
C ALA A 280 23.95 -11.75 24.58
N GLY A 281 23.88 -10.41 24.59
CA GLY A 281 25.00 -9.49 24.34
C GLY A 281 25.31 -8.70 25.61
#